data_AF-A0A9P3HGN8-F1
#
_entry.id   AF-A0A9P3HGN8-F1
#
_cell.length_a   1.000
_cell.length_b   1.000
_cell.length_c   1.000
_cell.angle_alpha   90.00
_cell.angle_beta   90.00
_cell.angle_gamma   90.00
#
_symmetry.space_group_name_H-M   'P 1'
#
loop_
_entity.id
_entity.type
_entity.pdbx_description
1 polymer ?
#
loop_
_entity_poly.entity_id
_entity_poly.type
_entity_poly.pdbx_seq_one_letter_code
_entity_poly.pdbx_strand_id
1 'polypeptide(L)'
;MSSIQNGNAQHRLNPFELLEISCLIQSYLQGDIRAVLSCCLVSKSFNRGFQPLLWESLSITPCKKNQLPRIPSVDVLEAKKDLVKSIKFDLRYNPEDTFATKILPKIETTTFPHLKRLHFSLLNWTQDLIDTSAATIYNHQRTLEELELRGLDCAEEPVRLWRKIFGLEQLRKLGLRSVNFIGLEQNSLFWRILTSPSLREVCLNDVCLIDSSAEAMEFEQEEQQQHQGLRHLTVINMRCGHIEYRQFLRTLVRFTNLTLLVSHMISGLSIYEVYPLLRSLDKCFDTANPGPYWKHLTTFSYLDCVFMDDEQSGSFLGSLNPGLKNLSLEKSSFGDISLQTLMQHHSKTLTRLNLISPSYPTGRMVRVLLGNCENLESLCGLELPISDLTRCDDLQHGRGCLGRCHLWVCTNLQEWGVDIDNNVDDCPSSLELVAFERLSTLSRLKAIILKPYSSKHKKQIRFQLGCGLEQLELRRGSLEELQFDQRWISREDWKWIIGTFKQLNKVTACQDWPRTARRLEFLRNLSLQNRRIDFNLVRVGC
;
A
#
# COMPACT_ATOMS: atom_id res chain seq x y z
N MET A 1 16.50 -81.02 -6.40
CA MET A 1 16.34 -79.92 -7.38
C MET A 1 15.29 -78.96 -6.85
N SER A 2 15.73 -77.98 -6.06
CA SER A 2 14.89 -76.98 -5.40
C SER A 2 15.15 -75.62 -6.03
N SER A 3 14.15 -75.08 -6.73
CA SER A 3 14.19 -73.75 -7.32
C SER A 3 14.04 -72.68 -6.24
N ILE A 4 15.16 -72.03 -5.91
CA ILE A 4 15.23 -70.79 -5.15
C ILE A 4 14.65 -69.68 -6.06
N GLN A 5 13.38 -69.31 -5.84
CA GLN A 5 12.85 -68.07 -6.38
C GLN A 5 13.26 -66.94 -5.43
N ASN A 6 14.21 -66.14 -5.91
CA ASN A 6 14.67 -64.90 -5.27
C ASN A 6 13.50 -63.93 -5.07
N GLY A 7 13.11 -63.75 -3.81
CA GLY A 7 12.47 -62.53 -3.35
C GLY A 7 13.48 -61.39 -3.34
N ASN A 8 13.08 -60.25 -3.92
CA ASN A 8 13.45 -58.87 -3.55
C ASN A 8 13.07 -57.94 -4.72
N ALA A 9 11.77 -57.83 -4.99
CA ALA A 9 11.27 -56.61 -5.61
C ALA A 9 11.39 -55.52 -4.55
N GLN A 10 12.56 -54.86 -4.50
CA GLN A 10 12.69 -53.59 -3.79
C GLN A 10 11.64 -52.65 -4.39
N HIS A 11 10.54 -52.44 -3.65
CA HIS A 11 9.58 -51.40 -3.93
C HIS A 11 10.34 -50.08 -3.94
N ARG A 12 10.80 -49.65 -5.12
CA ARG A 12 11.26 -48.29 -5.34
C ARG A 12 10.01 -47.43 -5.21
N LEU A 13 9.77 -46.94 -3.99
CA LEU A 13 8.74 -45.93 -3.75
C LEU A 13 9.00 -44.80 -4.74
N ASN A 14 8.03 -44.55 -5.60
CA ASN A 14 8.09 -43.41 -6.48
C ASN A 14 8.14 -42.18 -5.56
N PRO A 15 9.18 -41.33 -5.60
CA PRO A 15 9.28 -40.18 -4.71
C PRO A 15 8.07 -39.24 -4.86
N PHE A 16 7.38 -39.29 -5.99
CA PHE A 16 6.15 -38.53 -6.23
C PHE A 16 4.88 -39.15 -5.63
N GLU A 17 4.97 -40.33 -5.02
CA GLU A 17 3.91 -40.93 -4.20
C GLU A 17 4.07 -40.57 -2.71
N LEU A 18 5.17 -39.91 -2.33
CA LEU A 18 5.37 -39.39 -0.98
C LEU A 18 4.62 -38.07 -0.81
N LEU A 19 3.73 -38.03 0.19
CA LEU A 19 2.86 -36.89 0.47
C LEU A 19 3.69 -35.63 0.78
N GLU A 20 4.80 -35.78 1.50
CA GLU A 20 5.69 -34.71 1.93
C GLU A 20 6.33 -33.98 0.74
N ILE A 21 6.75 -34.73 -0.29
CA ILE A 21 7.31 -34.17 -1.52
C ILE A 21 6.22 -33.40 -2.27
N SER A 22 5.00 -33.96 -2.34
CA SER A 22 3.88 -33.24 -2.96
C SER A 22 3.55 -31.95 -2.21
N CYS A 23 3.49 -31.95 -0.87
CA CYS A 23 3.26 -30.76 -0.06
C CYS A 23 4.37 -29.71 -0.21
N LEU A 24 5.63 -30.14 -0.31
CA LEU A 24 6.75 -29.24 -0.55
C LEU A 24 6.62 -28.56 -1.92
N ILE A 25 6.37 -29.33 -2.98
CA ILE A 25 6.16 -28.78 -4.34
C ILE A 25 4.96 -27.82 -4.32
N GLN A 26 3.86 -28.19 -3.67
CA GLN A 26 2.68 -27.33 -3.51
C GLN A 26 3.01 -25.96 -2.89
N SER A 27 3.87 -25.94 -1.86
CA SER A 27 4.29 -24.68 -1.21
C SER A 27 5.05 -23.75 -2.15
N TYR A 28 5.86 -24.30 -3.07
CA TYR A 28 6.58 -23.52 -4.08
C TYR A 28 5.69 -23.06 -5.23
N LEU A 29 4.62 -23.81 -5.53
CA LEU A 29 3.70 -23.49 -6.62
C LEU A 29 2.54 -22.58 -6.19
N GLN A 30 2.48 -22.18 -4.92
CA GLN A 30 1.39 -21.36 -4.40
C GLN A 30 1.32 -20.02 -5.15
N GLY A 31 0.21 -19.81 -5.87
CA GLY A 31 -0.02 -18.62 -6.70
C GLY A 31 0.26 -18.79 -8.20
N ASP A 32 0.92 -19.87 -8.63
CA ASP A 32 1.09 -20.20 -10.06
C ASP A 32 0.13 -21.32 -10.50
N ILE A 33 -1.10 -20.92 -10.84
CA ILE A 33 -2.14 -21.84 -11.31
C ILE A 33 -1.69 -22.63 -12.55
N ARG A 34 -0.84 -22.07 -13.43
CA ARG A 34 -0.39 -22.76 -14.64
C ARG A 34 0.57 -23.90 -14.31
N ALA A 35 1.47 -23.67 -13.35
CA ALA A 35 2.35 -24.71 -12.87
C ALA A 35 1.55 -25.82 -12.16
N VAL A 36 0.56 -25.46 -11.32
CA VAL A 36 -0.33 -26.44 -10.67
C VAL A 36 -1.12 -27.27 -11.70
N LEU A 37 -1.65 -26.64 -12.74
CA LEU A 37 -2.32 -27.35 -13.83
C LEU A 37 -1.38 -28.33 -14.54
N SER A 38 -0.15 -27.91 -14.83
CA SER A 38 0.87 -28.77 -15.43
C SER A 38 1.14 -29.99 -14.55
N CYS A 39 1.25 -29.80 -13.24
CA CYS A 39 1.38 -30.90 -12.27
C CYS A 39 0.19 -31.87 -12.34
N CYS A 40 -1.05 -31.37 -12.39
CA CYS A 40 -2.25 -32.20 -12.50
C CYS A 40 -2.31 -33.07 -13.76
N LEU A 41 -1.55 -32.74 -14.80
CA LEU A 41 -1.48 -33.49 -16.06
C LEU A 41 -0.38 -34.58 -16.08
N VAL A 42 0.53 -34.60 -15.08
CA VAL A 42 1.66 -35.54 -15.05
C VAL A 42 1.21 -36.98 -14.81
N SER A 43 0.38 -37.22 -13.78
CA SER A 43 -0.11 -38.56 -13.42
C SER A 43 -1.39 -38.49 -12.60
N LYS A 44 -2.07 -39.64 -12.41
CA LYS A 44 -3.26 -39.72 -11.54
C LYS A 44 -2.95 -39.35 -10.08
N SER A 45 -1.76 -39.70 -9.59
CA SER A 45 -1.34 -39.37 -8.22
C SER A 45 -1.16 -37.86 -8.05
N PHE A 46 -0.44 -37.22 -8.98
CA PHE A 46 -0.31 -35.76 -9.00
C PHE A 46 -1.65 -35.08 -9.17
N ASN A 47 -2.52 -35.59 -10.04
CA ASN A 47 -3.85 -35.03 -10.20
C ASN A 47 -4.60 -35.00 -8.86
N ARG A 48 -4.62 -36.10 -8.11
CA ARG A 48 -5.23 -36.16 -6.77
C ARG A 48 -4.58 -35.22 -5.76
N GLY A 49 -3.24 -35.13 -5.76
CA GLY A 49 -2.50 -34.28 -4.83
C GLY A 49 -2.66 -32.78 -5.09
N PHE A 50 -2.61 -32.36 -6.36
CA PHE A 50 -2.59 -30.94 -6.74
C PHE A 50 -3.97 -30.37 -7.10
N GLN A 51 -4.97 -31.21 -7.37
CA GLN A 51 -6.33 -30.74 -7.64
C GLN A 51 -6.89 -29.84 -6.51
N PRO A 52 -6.71 -30.13 -5.21
CA PRO A 52 -7.16 -29.22 -4.14
C PRO A 52 -6.69 -27.77 -4.29
N LEU A 53 -5.44 -27.56 -4.73
CA LEU A 53 -4.91 -26.20 -4.93
C LEU A 53 -5.60 -25.45 -6.07
N LEU A 54 -6.08 -26.16 -7.10
CA LEU A 54 -6.83 -25.54 -8.19
C LEU A 54 -8.21 -25.05 -7.73
N TRP A 55 -8.79 -25.71 -6.72
CA TRP A 55 -10.13 -25.42 -6.21
C TRP A 55 -10.13 -24.54 -4.96
N GLU A 56 -8.98 -24.33 -4.32
CA GLU A 56 -8.86 -23.49 -3.11
C GLU A 56 -9.36 -22.05 -3.35
N SER A 57 -9.12 -21.52 -4.56
CA SER A 57 -9.56 -20.19 -4.96
C SER A 57 -10.33 -20.23 -6.27
N LEU A 58 -11.66 -20.04 -6.20
CA LEU A 58 -12.53 -19.92 -7.35
C LEU A 58 -12.59 -18.46 -7.81
N SER A 59 -12.05 -18.16 -9.00
CA SER A 59 -12.17 -16.84 -9.62
C SER A 59 -13.17 -16.88 -10.77
N ILE A 60 -14.23 -16.09 -10.66
CA ILE A 60 -15.28 -15.94 -11.66
C ILE A 60 -15.03 -14.65 -12.42
N THR A 61 -14.39 -14.80 -13.58
CA THR A 61 -14.04 -13.71 -14.50
C THR A 61 -14.72 -13.93 -15.85
N PRO A 62 -15.25 -12.88 -16.50
CA PRO A 62 -15.74 -12.99 -17.86
C PRO A 62 -14.58 -13.33 -18.81
N CYS A 63 -14.75 -14.33 -19.68
CA CYS A 63 -13.68 -14.80 -20.55
C CYS A 63 -13.29 -13.79 -21.65
N LYS A 64 -14.25 -13.00 -22.14
CA LYS A 64 -14.10 -11.93 -23.15
C LYS A 64 -15.28 -10.95 -23.05
N LYS A 65 -15.16 -9.75 -23.67
CA LYS A 65 -16.28 -8.81 -23.85
C LYS A 65 -17.45 -9.57 -24.50
N ASN A 66 -18.62 -9.59 -23.84
CA ASN A 66 -19.86 -10.30 -24.25
C ASN A 66 -19.83 -11.84 -24.16
N GLN A 67 -18.85 -12.45 -23.48
CA GLN A 67 -18.90 -13.88 -23.17
C GLN A 67 -19.27 -14.11 -21.71
N LEU A 68 -20.22 -15.01 -21.49
CA LEU A 68 -20.56 -15.46 -20.14
C LEU A 68 -19.31 -16.03 -19.46
N PRO A 69 -19.10 -15.71 -18.16
CA PRO A 69 -18.08 -16.38 -17.37
C PRO A 69 -18.26 -17.90 -17.48
N ARG A 70 -17.19 -18.62 -17.84
CA ARG A 70 -17.20 -20.08 -17.75
C ARG A 70 -17.12 -20.46 -16.29
N ILE A 71 -18.24 -20.90 -15.73
CA ILE A 71 -18.33 -21.38 -14.35
C ILE A 71 -18.51 -22.90 -14.40
N PRO A 72 -17.90 -23.64 -13.46
CA PRO A 72 -18.18 -25.05 -13.29
C PRO A 72 -19.69 -25.31 -13.17
N SER A 73 -20.16 -26.48 -13.60
CA SER A 73 -21.55 -26.87 -13.35
C SER A 73 -21.82 -26.98 -11.85
N VAL A 74 -23.10 -26.91 -11.45
CA VAL A 74 -23.51 -27.07 -10.04
C VAL A 74 -22.99 -28.39 -9.48
N ASP A 75 -23.08 -29.47 -10.25
CA ASP A 75 -22.56 -30.79 -9.84
C ASP A 75 -21.06 -30.77 -9.55
N VAL A 76 -20.29 -30.00 -10.33
CA VAL A 76 -18.85 -29.86 -10.10
C VAL A 76 -18.58 -29.01 -8.87
N LEU A 77 -19.35 -27.94 -8.65
CA LEU A 77 -19.23 -27.12 -7.43
C LEU A 77 -19.57 -27.94 -6.18
N GLU A 78 -20.68 -28.68 -6.20
CA GLU A 78 -21.09 -29.57 -5.11
C GLU A 78 -20.03 -30.64 -4.83
N ALA A 79 -19.48 -31.27 -5.86
CA ALA A 79 -18.43 -32.28 -5.71
C ALA A 79 -17.08 -31.71 -5.21
N LYS A 80 -16.90 -30.38 -5.20
CA LYS A 80 -15.65 -29.70 -4.85
C LYS A 80 -15.81 -28.68 -3.72
N LYS A 81 -17.00 -28.54 -3.13
CA LYS A 81 -17.30 -27.48 -2.16
C LYS A 81 -16.40 -27.47 -0.94
N ASP A 82 -15.95 -28.65 -0.50
CA ASP A 82 -15.06 -28.82 0.66
C ASP A 82 -13.61 -28.35 0.36
N LEU A 83 -13.28 -28.11 -0.90
CA LEU A 83 -11.95 -27.63 -1.29
C LEU A 83 -11.91 -26.10 -1.40
N VAL A 84 -13.06 -25.44 -1.58
CA VAL A 84 -13.13 -24.00 -1.85
C VAL A 84 -12.98 -23.22 -0.55
N LYS A 85 -11.95 -22.37 -0.49
CA LYS A 85 -11.69 -21.46 0.64
C LYS A 85 -11.86 -19.99 0.29
N SER A 86 -11.79 -19.65 -1.00
CA SER A 86 -11.88 -18.29 -1.49
C SER A 86 -12.73 -18.23 -2.76
N ILE A 87 -13.65 -17.28 -2.85
CA ILE A 87 -14.42 -16.97 -4.07
C ILE A 87 -14.20 -15.51 -4.43
N LYS A 88 -13.82 -15.26 -5.69
CA LYS A 88 -13.63 -13.91 -6.25
C LYS A 88 -14.50 -13.71 -7.48
N PHE A 89 -15.36 -12.71 -7.44
CA PHE A 89 -16.16 -12.22 -8.56
C PHE A 89 -15.48 -10.98 -9.13
N ASP A 90 -14.87 -11.07 -10.32
CA ASP A 90 -14.26 -9.91 -11.00
C ASP A 90 -15.02 -9.63 -12.29
N LEU A 91 -16.12 -8.88 -12.17
CA LEU A 91 -17.05 -8.57 -13.25
C LEU A 91 -16.92 -7.10 -13.64
N ARG A 92 -15.93 -6.83 -14.49
CA ARG A 92 -15.65 -5.46 -15.00
C ARG A 92 -16.48 -5.08 -16.22
N TYR A 93 -17.50 -5.85 -16.55
CA TYR A 93 -18.41 -5.54 -17.65
C TYR A 93 -19.82 -5.55 -17.09
N ASN A 94 -20.67 -4.66 -17.61
CA ASN A 94 -22.06 -4.56 -17.22
C ASN A 94 -22.69 -5.95 -17.39
N PRO A 95 -23.02 -6.66 -16.30
CA PRO A 95 -23.62 -7.97 -16.42
C PRO A 95 -25.06 -7.75 -16.87
N GLU A 96 -25.29 -7.67 -18.18
CA GLU A 96 -26.64 -7.84 -18.71
C GLU A 96 -27.19 -9.15 -18.11
N ASP A 97 -28.31 -9.04 -17.38
CA ASP A 97 -29.21 -9.99 -16.67
C ASP A 97 -28.70 -11.40 -16.33
N THR A 98 -27.96 -12.03 -17.23
CA THR A 98 -27.42 -13.39 -17.19
C THR A 98 -26.55 -13.73 -15.98
N PHE A 99 -25.77 -12.79 -15.42
CA PHE A 99 -24.93 -13.11 -14.25
C PHE A 99 -25.77 -13.25 -12.98
N ALA A 100 -26.60 -12.25 -12.69
CA ALA A 100 -27.53 -12.27 -11.56
C ALA A 100 -28.50 -13.46 -11.66
N THR A 101 -29.00 -13.76 -12.87
CA THR A 101 -30.02 -14.79 -13.05
C THR A 101 -29.50 -16.21 -13.24
N LYS A 102 -28.30 -16.43 -13.79
CA LYS A 102 -27.81 -17.80 -14.11
C LYS A 102 -26.62 -18.27 -13.29
N ILE A 103 -25.82 -17.34 -12.76
CA ILE A 103 -24.54 -17.66 -12.16
C ILE A 103 -24.63 -17.63 -10.65
N LEU A 104 -25.09 -16.52 -10.09
CA LEU A 104 -25.18 -16.35 -8.65
C LEU A 104 -26.12 -17.37 -7.97
N PRO A 105 -27.29 -17.74 -8.53
CA PRO A 105 -28.16 -18.73 -7.91
C PRO A 105 -27.47 -20.09 -7.74
N LYS A 106 -26.55 -20.47 -8.64
CA LYS A 106 -25.79 -21.73 -8.54
C LYS A 106 -24.82 -21.72 -7.37
N ILE A 107 -24.29 -20.56 -7.03
CA ILE A 107 -23.34 -20.38 -5.92
C ILE A 107 -24.12 -20.24 -4.62
N GLU A 108 -25.25 -19.54 -4.64
CA GLU A 108 -26.16 -19.41 -3.50
C GLU A 108 -26.69 -20.76 -3.02
N THR A 109 -27.03 -21.68 -3.93
CA THR A 109 -27.49 -23.03 -3.57
C THR A 109 -26.39 -23.92 -3.00
N THR A 110 -25.12 -23.61 -3.25
CA THR A 110 -23.98 -24.45 -2.83
C THR A 110 -23.42 -23.93 -1.51
N THR A 111 -23.49 -24.74 -0.45
CA THR A 111 -22.84 -24.37 0.83
C THR A 111 -21.38 -24.80 0.82
N PHE A 112 -20.45 -23.83 0.80
CA PHE A 112 -19.01 -24.02 0.98
C PHE A 112 -18.61 -24.00 2.47
N PRO A 113 -18.38 -25.16 3.12
CA PRO A 113 -18.15 -25.23 4.57
C PRO A 113 -16.80 -24.66 5.02
N HIS A 114 -15.86 -24.48 4.08
CA HIS A 114 -14.52 -23.96 4.36
C HIS A 114 -14.27 -22.59 3.73
N LEU A 115 -15.32 -21.91 3.26
CA LEU A 115 -15.20 -20.59 2.67
C LEU A 115 -14.81 -19.56 3.73
N LYS A 116 -13.59 -19.04 3.60
CA LYS A 116 -13.02 -18.01 4.47
C LYS A 116 -12.97 -16.63 3.82
N ARG A 117 -12.89 -16.57 2.48
CA ARG A 117 -12.70 -15.31 1.75
C ARG A 117 -13.73 -15.12 0.64
N LEU A 118 -14.29 -13.92 0.57
CA LEU A 118 -15.24 -13.54 -0.46
C LEU A 118 -14.90 -12.16 -1.01
N HIS A 119 -14.76 -12.03 -2.32
CA HIS A 119 -14.43 -10.77 -2.98
C HIS A 119 -15.42 -10.50 -4.11
N PHE A 120 -16.18 -9.41 -3.99
CA PHE A 120 -17.02 -8.85 -5.04
C PHE A 120 -16.36 -7.62 -5.67
N SER A 121 -15.97 -7.71 -6.93
CA SER A 121 -15.48 -6.60 -7.75
C SER A 121 -16.42 -6.38 -8.92
N LEU A 122 -17.48 -5.60 -8.67
CA LEU A 122 -18.55 -5.29 -9.62
C LEU A 122 -18.47 -3.80 -9.97
N LEU A 123 -18.70 -3.44 -11.23
CA LEU A 123 -18.80 -2.02 -11.61
C LEU A 123 -20.20 -1.46 -11.40
N ASN A 124 -21.23 -2.29 -11.62
CA ASN A 124 -22.63 -1.91 -11.54
C ASN A 124 -23.36 -2.90 -10.64
N TRP A 125 -23.89 -2.42 -9.52
CA TRP A 125 -24.70 -3.22 -8.61
C TRP A 125 -26.18 -3.02 -8.96
N THR A 126 -26.88 -4.12 -9.23
CA THR A 126 -28.35 -4.15 -9.33
C THR A 126 -28.92 -4.69 -8.03
N GLN A 127 -30.20 -4.44 -7.75
CA GLN A 127 -30.85 -4.93 -6.54
C GLN A 127 -30.74 -6.47 -6.41
N ASP A 128 -30.94 -7.20 -7.50
CA ASP A 128 -30.76 -8.67 -7.52
C ASP A 128 -29.34 -9.09 -7.11
N LEU A 129 -28.31 -8.39 -7.61
CA LEU A 129 -26.93 -8.66 -7.22
C LEU A 129 -26.70 -8.40 -5.73
N ILE A 130 -27.29 -7.33 -5.19
CA ILE A 130 -27.21 -6.99 -3.76
C ILE A 130 -27.86 -8.09 -2.92
N ASP A 131 -29.10 -8.46 -3.25
CA ASP A 131 -29.87 -9.46 -2.51
C ASP A 131 -29.19 -10.83 -2.55
N THR A 132 -28.72 -11.27 -3.72
CA THR A 132 -28.02 -12.55 -3.81
C THR A 132 -26.64 -12.52 -3.14
N SER A 133 -25.92 -11.39 -3.22
CA SER A 133 -24.66 -11.24 -2.46
C SER A 133 -24.92 -11.28 -0.96
N ALA A 134 -25.99 -10.66 -0.48
CA ALA A 134 -26.39 -10.69 0.92
C ALA A 134 -26.78 -12.12 1.37
N ALA A 135 -27.51 -12.87 0.54
CA ALA A 135 -27.84 -14.27 0.80
C ALA A 135 -26.58 -15.14 0.86
N THR A 136 -25.66 -14.97 -0.09
CA THR A 136 -24.37 -15.68 -0.11
C THR A 136 -23.54 -15.40 1.14
N ILE A 137 -23.42 -14.12 1.53
CA ILE A 137 -22.72 -13.72 2.76
C ILE A 137 -23.37 -14.37 3.99
N TYR A 138 -24.71 -14.34 4.07
CA TYR A 138 -25.45 -14.91 5.19
C TYR A 138 -25.24 -16.43 5.32
N ASN A 139 -25.26 -17.16 4.20
CA ASN A 139 -25.03 -18.60 4.17
C ASN A 139 -23.64 -18.98 4.70
N HIS A 140 -22.68 -18.06 4.63
CA HIS A 140 -21.29 -18.25 5.07
C HIS A 140 -20.91 -17.46 6.33
N GLN A 141 -21.89 -16.94 7.06
CA GLN A 141 -21.64 -16.04 8.19
C GLN A 141 -20.74 -16.62 9.29
N ARG A 142 -20.73 -17.95 9.46
CA ARG A 142 -19.96 -18.64 10.50
C ARG A 142 -18.51 -18.96 10.09
N THR A 143 -18.17 -18.86 8.81
CA THR A 143 -16.87 -19.28 8.28
C THR A 143 -16.11 -18.14 7.62
N LEU A 144 -16.80 -17.08 7.23
CA LEU A 144 -16.24 -15.96 6.51
C LEU A 144 -15.34 -15.11 7.42
N GLU A 145 -14.05 -15.10 7.11
CA GLU A 145 -13.00 -14.34 7.83
C GLU A 145 -12.60 -13.06 7.07
N GLU A 146 -12.73 -13.03 5.74
CA GLU A 146 -12.33 -11.90 4.88
C GLU A 146 -13.42 -11.56 3.84
N LEU A 147 -13.79 -10.29 3.76
CA LEU A 147 -14.76 -9.77 2.79
C LEU A 147 -14.16 -8.56 2.06
N GLU A 148 -14.19 -8.56 0.73
CA GLU A 148 -13.86 -7.39 -0.10
C GLU A 148 -15.05 -7.03 -1.00
N LEU A 149 -15.51 -5.77 -0.93
CA LEU A 149 -16.56 -5.21 -1.78
C LEU A 149 -16.00 -4.06 -2.59
N ARG A 150 -16.25 -4.06 -3.91
CA ARG A 150 -15.85 -2.98 -4.80
C ARG A 150 -16.98 -2.51 -5.71
N GLY A 151 -17.05 -1.19 -5.89
CA GLY A 151 -17.95 -0.50 -6.81
C GLY A 151 -19.40 -0.43 -6.36
N LEU A 152 -19.67 -0.63 -5.06
CA LEU A 152 -21.02 -0.61 -4.49
C LEU A 152 -21.52 0.84 -4.41
N ASP A 153 -22.09 1.32 -5.51
CA ASP A 153 -22.75 2.61 -5.64
C ASP A 153 -24.26 2.38 -5.62
N CYS A 154 -24.91 2.61 -4.48
CA CYS A 154 -26.34 2.30 -4.33
C CYS A 154 -27.10 3.50 -3.81
N ALA A 155 -27.80 4.18 -4.71
CA ALA A 155 -28.79 5.21 -4.40
C ALA A 155 -30.02 4.65 -3.63
N GLU A 156 -30.32 3.35 -3.76
CA GLU A 156 -31.45 2.70 -3.10
C GLU A 156 -30.98 1.46 -2.29
N GLU A 157 -31.12 1.57 -0.96
CA GLU A 157 -31.19 0.53 0.10
C GLU A 157 -30.32 -0.77 0.05
N PRO A 158 -28.98 -0.72 0.04
CA PRO A 158 -28.14 -1.86 0.44
C PRO A 158 -28.18 -2.15 1.96
N VAL A 159 -29.12 -1.58 2.71
CA VAL A 159 -29.26 -1.74 4.17
C VAL A 159 -29.30 -3.22 4.58
N ARG A 160 -29.99 -4.06 3.79
CA ARG A 160 -30.05 -5.51 4.05
C ARG A 160 -28.68 -6.17 3.96
N LEU A 161 -27.89 -5.84 2.94
CA LEU A 161 -26.52 -6.32 2.77
C LEU A 161 -25.66 -5.90 3.96
N TRP A 162 -25.72 -4.63 4.37
CA TRP A 162 -24.97 -4.12 5.52
C TRP A 162 -25.36 -4.76 6.84
N ARG A 163 -26.65 -4.99 7.09
CA ARG A 163 -27.12 -5.73 8.28
C ARG A 163 -26.57 -7.17 8.31
N LYS A 164 -26.46 -7.83 7.15
CA LYS A 164 -25.85 -9.17 7.06
C LYS A 164 -24.35 -9.13 7.33
N ILE A 165 -23.64 -8.12 6.81
CA ILE A 165 -22.20 -7.94 7.07
C ILE A 165 -21.95 -7.67 8.56
N PHE A 166 -22.80 -6.87 9.21
CA PHE A 166 -22.72 -6.64 10.64
C PHE A 166 -22.88 -7.93 11.47
N GLY A 167 -23.69 -8.88 11.00
CA GLY A 167 -23.87 -10.19 11.65
C GLY A 167 -22.68 -11.16 11.51
N LEU A 168 -21.59 -10.79 10.84
CA LEU A 168 -20.45 -11.66 10.62
C LEU A 168 -19.50 -11.70 11.83
N GLU A 169 -19.79 -12.58 12.77
CA GLU A 169 -19.01 -12.74 14.01
C GLU A 169 -17.54 -13.15 13.77
N GLN A 170 -17.23 -13.80 12.64
CA GLN A 170 -15.87 -14.26 12.33
C GLN A 170 -15.09 -13.31 11.40
N LEU A 171 -15.70 -12.21 10.97
CA LEU A 171 -15.07 -11.30 10.01
C LEU A 171 -13.85 -10.59 10.65
N ARG A 172 -12.66 -10.93 10.17
CA ARG A 172 -11.39 -10.36 10.61
C ARG A 172 -10.87 -9.28 9.67
N LYS A 173 -11.20 -9.37 8.38
CA LYS A 173 -10.74 -8.43 7.36
C LYS A 173 -11.89 -7.91 6.50
N LEU A 174 -11.99 -6.59 6.38
CA LEU A 174 -12.97 -5.92 5.51
C LEU A 174 -12.27 -4.96 4.54
N GLY A 175 -12.46 -5.18 3.25
CA GLY A 175 -12.05 -4.26 2.19
C GLY A 175 -13.27 -3.62 1.54
N LEU A 176 -13.34 -2.29 1.52
CA LEU A 176 -14.36 -1.52 0.80
C LEU A 176 -13.65 -0.62 -0.21
N ARG A 177 -14.01 -0.73 -1.49
CA ARG A 177 -13.38 0.03 -2.58
C ARG A 177 -14.42 0.70 -3.47
N SER A 178 -14.40 2.02 -3.64
CA SER A 178 -15.39 2.73 -4.46
C SER A 178 -16.83 2.40 -3.99
N VAL A 179 -17.08 2.56 -2.69
CA VAL A 179 -18.36 2.24 -2.05
C VAL A 179 -18.99 3.53 -1.53
N ASN A 180 -20.25 3.75 -1.88
CA ASN A 180 -21.01 4.93 -1.43
C ASN A 180 -22.05 4.50 -0.39
N PHE A 181 -22.02 5.13 0.77
CA PHE A 181 -23.06 5.04 1.80
C PHE A 181 -23.92 6.28 1.69
N ILE A 182 -25.22 6.08 1.46
CA ILE A 182 -26.17 7.16 1.23
C ILE A 182 -27.23 7.14 2.33
N GLY A 183 -27.27 8.21 3.12
CA GLY A 183 -28.23 8.40 4.20
C GLY A 183 -27.83 7.81 5.56
N LEU A 184 -28.58 8.21 6.58
CA LEU A 184 -28.26 7.98 8.00
C LEU A 184 -28.15 6.52 8.40
N GLU A 185 -29.07 5.68 7.92
CA GLU A 185 -29.09 4.27 8.31
C GLU A 185 -27.83 3.54 7.81
N GLN A 186 -27.41 3.82 6.58
CA GLN A 186 -26.22 3.21 6.00
C GLN A 186 -24.94 3.70 6.70
N ASN A 187 -24.86 5.00 7.01
CA ASN A 187 -23.74 5.57 7.77
C ASN A 187 -23.67 4.96 9.19
N SER A 188 -24.81 4.80 9.87
CA SER A 188 -24.88 4.14 11.17
C SER A 188 -24.38 2.69 11.11
N LEU A 189 -24.81 1.92 10.11
CA LEU A 189 -24.35 0.55 9.90
C LEU A 189 -22.85 0.48 9.57
N PHE A 190 -22.33 1.42 8.77
CA PHE A 190 -20.90 1.53 8.49
C PHE A 190 -20.09 1.68 9.79
N TRP A 191 -20.47 2.62 10.66
CA TRP A 191 -19.78 2.85 11.95
C TRP A 191 -19.87 1.63 12.88
N ARG A 192 -21.02 0.95 12.90
CA ARG A 192 -21.21 -0.29 13.67
C ARG A 192 -20.34 -1.44 13.15
N ILE A 193 -20.18 -1.57 11.83
CA ILE A 193 -19.31 -2.59 11.23
C ILE A 193 -17.85 -2.31 11.60
N LEU A 194 -17.40 -1.05 11.50
CA LEU A 194 -16.03 -0.67 11.85
C LEU A 194 -15.70 -0.92 13.33
N THR A 195 -16.71 -0.89 14.19
CA THR A 195 -16.60 -1.18 15.63
C THR A 195 -16.91 -2.64 15.98
N SER A 196 -16.97 -3.54 15.00
CA SER A 196 -17.14 -4.98 15.26
C SER A 196 -15.92 -5.58 15.99
N PRO A 197 -16.08 -6.27 17.14
CA PRO A 197 -14.96 -6.76 17.96
C PRO A 197 -14.11 -7.84 17.30
N SER A 198 -14.64 -8.53 16.29
CA SER A 198 -13.92 -9.56 15.51
C SER A 198 -12.97 -8.97 14.48
N LEU A 199 -13.21 -7.71 14.06
CA LEU A 199 -12.46 -7.06 13.01
C LEU A 199 -11.02 -6.77 13.45
N ARG A 200 -10.07 -7.03 12.55
CA ARG A 200 -8.62 -6.89 12.76
C ARG A 200 -7.99 -5.98 11.71
N GLU A 201 -8.47 -6.05 10.48
CA GLU A 201 -7.98 -5.26 9.35
C GLU A 201 -9.15 -4.64 8.58
N VAL A 202 -9.06 -3.33 8.33
CA VAL A 202 -9.98 -2.59 7.47
C VAL A 202 -9.21 -1.84 6.41
N CYS A 203 -9.67 -1.94 5.16
CA CYS A 203 -9.14 -1.19 4.02
C CYS A 203 -10.31 -0.48 3.33
N LEU A 204 -10.43 0.83 3.53
CA LEU A 204 -11.35 1.71 2.84
C LEU A 204 -10.58 2.40 1.71
N ASN A 205 -11.07 2.33 0.48
CA ASN A 205 -10.49 3.05 -0.65
C ASN A 205 -11.61 3.69 -1.48
N ASP A 206 -11.54 4.98 -1.78
CA ASP A 206 -12.59 5.71 -2.50
C ASP A 206 -13.99 5.51 -1.89
N VAL A 207 -14.09 5.50 -0.55
CA VAL A 207 -15.37 5.35 0.16
C VAL A 207 -16.03 6.72 0.32
N CYS A 208 -17.29 6.86 -0.08
CA CYS A 208 -18.05 8.10 0.09
C CYS A 208 -19.14 7.90 1.15
N LEU A 209 -19.19 8.78 2.15
CA LEU A 209 -20.33 8.89 3.07
C LEU A 209 -21.10 10.16 2.69
N ILE A 210 -22.28 9.98 2.12
CA ILE A 210 -23.15 11.06 1.66
C ILE A 210 -24.30 11.15 2.66
N ASP A 211 -24.34 12.24 3.42
CA ASP A 211 -25.46 12.55 4.29
C ASP A 211 -26.32 13.68 3.70
N SER A 212 -27.63 13.55 3.83
CA SER A 212 -28.63 14.48 3.32
C SER A 212 -29.31 15.29 4.42
N SER A 213 -28.93 15.14 5.70
CA SER A 213 -29.54 15.92 6.78
C SER A 213 -28.59 16.29 7.92
N ALA A 214 -28.54 17.58 8.27
CA ALA A 214 -27.78 18.12 9.39
C ALA A 214 -28.31 17.72 10.80
N GLU A 215 -29.40 16.96 10.87
CA GLU A 215 -30.13 16.63 12.11
C GLU A 215 -29.75 15.26 12.69
N ALA A 216 -28.67 14.64 12.19
CA ALA A 216 -28.27 13.29 12.59
C ALA A 216 -27.67 13.21 14.01
N MET A 217 -28.56 12.99 14.96
CA MET A 217 -28.47 12.19 16.19
C MET A 217 -27.14 12.20 16.99
N GLU A 218 -27.31 12.60 18.25
CA GLU A 218 -26.51 12.22 19.41
C GLU A 218 -26.28 10.68 19.46
N PHE A 219 -25.30 10.17 18.72
CA PHE A 219 -24.71 8.84 18.95
C PHE A 219 -23.86 8.82 20.25
N GLU A 220 -24.24 9.63 21.24
CA GLU A 220 -23.47 9.90 22.46
C GLU A 220 -23.72 8.86 23.57
N GLN A 221 -24.73 7.99 23.43
CA GLN A 221 -25.15 7.11 24.52
C GLN A 221 -24.67 5.65 24.45
N GLU A 222 -24.23 5.13 23.30
CA GLU A 222 -23.60 3.80 23.27
C GLU A 222 -22.11 3.90 23.65
N GLU A 223 -21.96 3.88 24.98
CA GLU A 223 -20.87 3.45 25.86
C GLU A 223 -19.43 3.44 25.35
N GLN A 224 -18.58 3.87 26.27
CA GLN A 224 -17.12 3.96 26.30
C GLN A 224 -16.38 2.61 26.13
N GLN A 225 -16.98 1.61 25.47
CA GLN A 225 -16.33 0.32 25.27
C GLN A 225 -15.14 0.49 24.34
N GLN A 226 -13.94 0.40 24.91
CA GLN A 226 -12.69 0.42 24.17
C GLN A 226 -12.67 -0.77 23.22
N HIS A 227 -12.41 -0.48 21.95
CA HIS A 227 -12.30 -1.52 20.94
C HIS A 227 -10.85 -1.98 20.87
N GLN A 228 -10.62 -3.22 21.29
CA GLN A 228 -9.30 -3.83 21.31
C GLN A 228 -9.01 -4.67 20.06
N GLY A 229 -9.99 -4.81 19.16
CA GLY A 229 -9.91 -5.72 18.05
C GLY A 229 -9.09 -5.18 16.88
N LEU A 230 -9.42 -3.98 16.41
CA LEU A 230 -8.86 -3.46 15.17
C LEU A 230 -7.36 -3.14 15.31
N ARG A 231 -6.54 -3.69 14.41
CA ARG A 231 -5.08 -3.51 14.39
C ARG A 231 -4.61 -2.70 13.19
N HIS A 232 -5.19 -2.96 12.02
CA HIS A 232 -4.81 -2.31 10.77
C HIS A 232 -5.99 -1.53 10.21
N LEU A 233 -5.79 -0.24 9.97
CA LEU A 233 -6.76 0.60 9.30
C LEU A 233 -6.08 1.38 8.18
N THR A 234 -6.53 1.11 6.96
CA THR A 234 -6.12 1.83 5.77
C THR A 234 -7.35 2.55 5.24
N VAL A 235 -7.27 3.86 5.09
CA VAL A 235 -8.31 4.74 4.56
C VAL A 235 -7.67 5.53 3.44
N ILE A 236 -8.14 5.33 2.22
CA ILE A 236 -7.63 5.97 1.01
C ILE A 236 -8.80 6.65 0.30
N ASN A 237 -8.65 7.91 -0.08
CA ASN A 237 -9.64 8.73 -0.76
C ASN A 237 -11.06 8.68 -0.14
N MET A 238 -11.18 8.59 1.19
CA MET A 238 -12.50 8.65 1.82
C MET A 238 -13.05 10.08 1.73
N ARG A 239 -14.29 10.21 1.24
CA ARG A 239 -15.03 11.46 1.13
C ARG A 239 -16.19 11.42 2.10
N CYS A 240 -16.30 12.42 2.97
CA CYS A 240 -17.38 12.48 3.94
C CYS A 240 -17.65 13.92 4.33
N GLY A 241 -18.85 14.21 4.84
CA GLY A 241 -19.20 15.52 5.37
C GLY A 241 -18.54 15.79 6.73
N HIS A 242 -18.78 16.98 7.28
CA HIS A 242 -18.20 17.41 8.55
C HIS A 242 -18.60 16.48 9.71
N ILE A 243 -19.87 16.05 9.74
CA ILE A 243 -20.43 15.23 10.82
C ILE A 243 -19.82 13.83 10.79
N GLU A 244 -19.73 13.20 9.63
CA GLU A 244 -19.15 11.89 9.45
C GLU A 244 -17.66 11.87 9.78
N TYR A 245 -16.94 12.94 9.42
CA TYR A 245 -15.54 13.09 9.76
C TYR A 245 -15.33 13.18 11.27
N ARG A 246 -16.19 13.92 11.99
CA ARG A 246 -16.18 13.94 13.46
C ARG A 246 -16.40 12.54 14.04
N GLN A 247 -17.37 11.81 13.49
CA GLN A 247 -17.66 10.45 13.92
C GLN A 247 -16.51 9.49 13.61
N PHE A 248 -15.84 9.66 12.47
CA PHE A 248 -14.63 8.92 12.11
C PHE A 248 -13.54 9.11 13.17
N LEU A 249 -13.20 10.36 13.49
CA LEU A 249 -12.19 10.69 14.50
C LEU A 249 -12.55 10.14 15.88
N ARG A 250 -13.81 10.29 16.30
CA ARG A 250 -14.30 9.70 17.56
C ARG A 250 -14.17 8.18 17.57
N THR A 251 -14.44 7.53 16.45
CA THR A 251 -14.30 6.07 16.29
C THR A 251 -12.83 5.65 16.34
N LEU A 252 -11.92 6.42 15.70
CA LEU A 252 -10.48 6.14 15.72
C LEU A 252 -9.90 6.11 17.14
N VAL A 253 -10.33 7.01 18.01
CA VAL A 253 -9.86 7.05 19.40
C VAL A 253 -10.32 5.83 20.20
N ARG A 254 -11.36 5.12 19.76
CA ARG A 254 -11.78 3.86 20.41
C ARG A 254 -10.83 2.69 20.08
N PHE A 255 -10.01 2.78 19.03
CA PHE A 255 -9.07 1.72 18.62
C PHE A 255 -7.73 1.83 19.34
N THR A 256 -7.62 1.15 20.49
CA THR A 256 -6.42 1.21 21.34
C THR A 256 -5.25 0.37 20.80
N ASN A 257 -5.54 -0.68 20.02
CA ASN A 257 -4.55 -1.65 19.50
C ASN A 257 -4.11 -1.39 18.06
N LEU A 258 -4.35 -0.19 17.54
CA LEU A 258 -4.01 0.16 16.17
C LEU A 258 -2.48 0.20 15.97
N THR A 259 -1.97 -0.63 15.07
CA THR A 259 -0.54 -0.73 14.71
C THR A 259 -0.21 -0.06 13.38
N LEU A 260 -1.19 0.06 12.48
CA LEU A 260 -1.09 0.68 11.16
C LEU A 260 -2.28 1.62 10.94
N LEU A 261 -1.97 2.89 10.67
CA LEU A 261 -2.93 3.88 10.20
C LEU A 261 -2.40 4.52 8.91
N VAL A 262 -3.08 4.29 7.80
CA VAL A 262 -2.89 5.03 6.56
C VAL A 262 -4.16 5.82 6.32
N SER A 263 -4.08 7.13 6.25
CA SER A 263 -5.25 8.00 6.06
C SER A 263 -4.99 9.00 4.94
N HIS A 264 -5.74 8.85 3.87
CA HIS A 264 -5.76 9.76 2.74
C HIS A 264 -7.21 10.21 2.58
N MET A 265 -7.64 11.16 3.38
CA MET A 265 -9.01 11.66 3.30
C MET A 265 -9.04 12.86 2.37
N ILE A 266 -9.90 12.80 1.35
CA ILE A 266 -10.19 13.97 0.51
C ILE A 266 -11.32 14.69 1.23
N SER A 267 -10.98 15.45 2.26
CA SER A 267 -11.94 16.28 2.97
C SER A 267 -11.99 17.66 2.33
N GLY A 268 -13.18 18.15 1.98
CA GLY A 268 -13.41 19.59 1.74
C GLY A 268 -13.34 20.43 3.02
N LEU A 269 -12.96 19.82 4.13
CA LEU A 269 -12.86 20.43 5.46
C LEU A 269 -11.62 21.30 5.54
N SER A 270 -11.80 22.51 6.07
CA SER A 270 -10.68 23.41 6.37
C SER A 270 -9.96 22.95 7.64
N ILE A 271 -8.69 23.34 7.83
CA ILE A 271 -7.99 23.02 9.08
C ILE A 271 -8.74 23.51 10.32
N TYR A 272 -9.39 24.66 10.22
CA TYR A 272 -10.09 25.26 11.35
C TYR A 272 -11.18 24.37 11.92
N GLU A 273 -11.57 23.31 11.21
CA GLU A 273 -12.58 22.35 11.64
C GLU A 273 -11.97 21.04 12.13
N VAL A 274 -10.92 20.56 11.46
CA VAL A 274 -10.19 19.34 11.84
C VAL A 274 -9.35 19.57 13.10
N TYR A 275 -8.70 20.72 13.23
CA TYR A 275 -7.79 20.99 14.33
C TYR A 275 -8.49 21.08 15.68
N PRO A 276 -9.64 21.76 15.87
CA PRO A 276 -10.38 21.69 17.14
C PRO A 276 -10.90 20.29 17.46
N LEU A 277 -11.08 19.42 16.47
CA LEU A 277 -11.42 18.01 16.69
C LEU A 277 -10.21 17.24 17.17
N LEU A 278 -9.07 17.34 16.49
CA LEU A 278 -7.81 16.77 16.97
C LEU A 278 -7.43 17.32 18.35
N ARG A 279 -7.68 18.61 18.59
CA ARG A 279 -7.43 19.30 19.87
C ARG A 279 -8.49 19.04 20.94
N SER A 280 -9.71 18.66 20.58
CA SER A 280 -10.72 18.19 21.56
C SER A 280 -10.51 16.72 21.88
N LEU A 281 -9.96 15.96 20.94
CA LEU A 281 -9.25 14.74 21.26
C LEU A 281 -8.04 15.09 22.16
N ASP A 282 -7.27 16.17 21.95
CA ASP A 282 -6.23 16.63 22.89
C ASP A 282 -6.75 17.09 24.24
N LYS A 283 -7.97 17.63 24.34
CA LYS A 283 -8.59 17.85 25.66
C LYS A 283 -8.98 16.53 26.35
N CYS A 284 -9.07 15.42 25.60
CA CYS A 284 -9.08 14.07 26.14
C CYS A 284 -7.64 13.50 26.31
N PHE A 285 -6.66 14.00 25.57
CA PHE A 285 -5.21 13.77 25.72
C PHE A 285 -4.60 14.87 26.60
N ASP A 286 -4.99 14.91 27.86
CA ASP A 286 -4.40 15.82 28.85
C ASP A 286 -2.88 15.87 28.66
N THR A 287 -2.32 17.05 28.33
CA THR A 287 -0.97 17.18 27.73
C THR A 287 0.18 16.70 28.63
N ALA A 288 -0.12 16.40 29.89
CA ALA A 288 0.79 15.76 30.83
C ALA A 288 0.87 14.23 30.66
N ASN A 289 -0.06 13.62 29.93
CA ASN A 289 -0.18 12.18 29.78
C ASN A 289 -0.81 11.88 28.42
N PRO A 290 -0.03 11.72 27.31
CA PRO A 290 -0.59 11.30 26.03
C PRO A 290 -1.40 10.03 26.31
N GLY A 291 -2.72 10.14 26.10
CA GLY A 291 -3.65 9.09 26.51
C GLY A 291 -3.24 7.72 25.94
N PRO A 292 -3.80 6.62 26.46
CA PRO A 292 -3.42 5.25 26.05
C PRO A 292 -3.66 4.92 24.57
N TYR A 293 -4.21 5.85 23.80
CA TYR A 293 -4.64 5.66 22.44
C TYR A 293 -3.42 5.69 21.53
N TRP A 294 -3.29 4.65 20.69
CA TRP A 294 -2.21 4.48 19.73
C TRP A 294 -0.83 4.14 20.31
N LYS A 295 -0.74 3.71 21.57
CA LYS A 295 0.50 3.14 22.18
C LYS A 295 1.15 1.99 21.38
N HIS A 296 0.41 1.41 20.45
CA HIS A 296 0.86 0.32 19.58
C HIS A 296 1.12 0.74 18.13
N LEU A 297 0.93 2.01 17.78
CA LEU A 297 1.08 2.50 16.41
C LEU A 297 2.55 2.43 16.00
N THR A 298 2.82 1.68 14.92
CA THR A 298 4.17 1.51 14.36
C THR A 298 4.31 2.16 13.00
N THR A 299 3.20 2.33 12.29
CA THR A 299 3.15 2.98 10.99
C THR A 299 2.03 4.00 10.97
N PHE A 300 2.38 5.23 10.64
CA PHE A 300 1.45 6.32 10.40
C PHE A 300 1.72 6.92 9.01
N SER A 301 0.68 7.07 8.20
CA SER A 301 0.75 7.74 6.92
C SER A 301 -0.45 8.66 6.74
N TYR A 302 -0.19 9.92 6.40
CA TYR A 302 -1.20 10.91 6.12
C TYR A 302 -0.92 11.56 4.76
N LEU A 303 -1.92 11.57 3.87
CA LEU A 303 -1.88 12.36 2.61
C LEU A 303 -2.68 13.65 2.81
N ASP A 304 -2.18 14.74 2.23
CA ASP A 304 -2.85 16.04 2.20
C ASP A 304 -2.94 16.74 3.57
N CYS A 305 -1.81 16.76 4.30
CA CYS A 305 -1.64 17.54 5.53
C CYS A 305 -1.58 19.08 5.28
N VAL A 306 -1.99 19.59 4.11
CA VAL A 306 -1.81 21.01 3.69
C VAL A 306 -2.41 21.99 4.69
N PHE A 307 -3.35 21.46 5.45
CA PHE A 307 -4.12 22.16 6.43
C PHE A 307 -3.29 22.47 7.69
N MET A 308 -2.39 21.59 8.16
CA MET A 308 -1.66 21.71 9.44
C MET A 308 -0.47 22.65 9.34
N ASP A 309 -0.46 23.71 10.16
CA ASP A 309 0.75 24.50 10.36
C ASP A 309 1.84 23.70 11.07
N ASP A 310 3.06 24.24 11.14
CA ASP A 310 4.22 23.56 11.71
C ASP A 310 4.09 23.31 13.23
N GLU A 311 3.45 24.22 13.97
CA GLU A 311 3.27 24.06 15.43
C GLU A 311 2.29 22.93 15.73
N GLN A 312 1.20 22.86 14.97
CA GLN A 312 0.20 21.81 15.06
C GLN A 312 0.77 20.46 14.63
N SER A 313 1.56 20.46 13.55
CA SER A 313 2.29 19.28 13.09
C SER A 313 3.28 18.78 14.16
N GLY A 314 4.00 19.68 14.82
CA GLY A 314 4.87 19.34 15.96
C GLY A 314 4.10 18.75 17.13
N SER A 315 3.04 19.43 17.60
CA SER A 315 2.20 18.93 18.70
C SER A 315 1.66 17.53 18.41
N PHE A 316 1.16 17.32 17.18
CA PHE A 316 0.67 16.01 16.75
C PHE A 316 1.78 14.95 16.79
N LEU A 317 2.97 15.23 16.26
CA LEU A 317 4.11 14.31 16.31
C LEU A 317 4.53 13.97 17.75
N GLY A 318 4.47 14.94 18.67
CA GLY A 318 4.75 14.71 20.10
C GLY A 318 3.75 13.78 20.78
N SER A 319 2.51 13.73 20.27
CA SER A 319 1.46 12.84 20.78
C SER A 319 1.55 11.39 20.26
N LEU A 320 2.29 11.14 19.17
CA LEU A 320 2.41 9.81 18.58
C LEU A 320 3.23 8.85 19.46
N ASN A 321 3.01 7.56 19.25
CA ASN A 321 3.74 6.49 19.93
C ASN A 321 5.26 6.66 19.79
N PRO A 322 6.03 6.71 20.89
CA PRO A 322 7.50 6.72 20.82
C PRO A 322 8.09 5.50 20.10
N GLY A 323 7.33 4.40 19.95
CA GLY A 323 7.69 3.22 19.16
C GLY A 323 7.41 3.32 17.66
N LEU A 324 7.08 4.50 17.12
CA LEU A 324 6.79 4.71 15.71
C LEU A 324 8.02 4.38 14.85
N LYS A 325 7.81 3.57 13.80
CA LYS A 325 8.85 3.12 12.86
C LYS A 325 8.71 3.76 11.49
N ASN A 326 7.48 3.93 11.02
CA ASN A 326 7.20 4.45 9.68
C ASN A 326 6.30 5.68 9.79
N LEU A 327 6.76 6.79 9.23
CA LEU A 327 6.04 8.05 9.21
C LEU A 327 5.96 8.57 7.78
N SER A 328 4.76 8.87 7.30
CA SER A 328 4.54 9.56 6.03
C SER A 328 3.66 10.78 6.26
N LEU A 329 4.17 11.97 5.93
CA LEU A 329 3.50 13.26 6.08
C LEU A 329 3.47 14.00 4.74
N GLU A 330 2.62 13.53 3.84
CA GLU A 330 2.56 14.07 2.50
C GLU A 330 1.74 15.36 2.46
N LYS A 331 2.27 16.36 1.75
CA LYS A 331 1.77 17.72 1.61
C LYS A 331 1.57 18.44 2.94
N SER A 332 2.42 18.19 3.93
CA SER A 332 2.34 18.82 5.25
C SER A 332 3.08 20.17 5.31
N SER A 333 2.74 21.06 6.26
CA SER A 333 3.61 22.19 6.60
C SER A 333 4.73 21.81 7.58
N PHE A 334 5.29 20.60 7.43
CA PHE A 334 6.41 20.11 8.24
C PHE A 334 7.60 21.07 8.14
N GLY A 335 7.95 21.71 9.26
CA GLY A 335 9.02 22.71 9.40
C GLY A 335 9.93 22.45 10.60
N ASP A 336 10.51 23.51 11.15
CA ASP A 336 11.50 23.44 12.22
C ASP A 336 10.92 22.93 13.55
N ILE A 337 9.68 23.30 13.91
CA ILE A 337 9.02 22.86 15.15
C ILE A 337 8.69 21.37 15.05
N SER A 338 8.11 20.94 13.92
CA SER A 338 7.84 19.52 13.65
C SER A 338 9.11 18.69 13.67
N LEU A 339 10.18 19.19 13.06
CA LEU A 339 11.47 18.52 13.05
C LEU A 339 12.05 18.37 14.47
N GLN A 340 12.06 19.44 15.27
CA GLN A 340 12.54 19.37 16.66
C GLN A 340 11.77 18.34 17.47
N THR A 341 10.45 18.34 17.33
CA THR A 341 9.59 17.38 18.03
C THR A 341 9.83 15.95 17.55
N LEU A 342 9.98 15.74 16.23
CA LEU A 342 10.35 14.44 15.67
C LEU A 342 11.69 13.94 16.23
N MET A 343 12.69 14.82 16.35
CA MET A 343 14.01 14.46 16.89
C MET A 343 13.94 14.11 18.37
N GLN A 344 13.14 14.85 19.15
CA GLN A 344 12.96 14.61 20.58
C GLN A 344 12.29 13.26 20.86
N HIS A 345 11.29 12.87 20.06
CA HIS A 345 10.43 11.73 20.38
C HIS A 345 10.72 10.46 19.57
N HIS A 346 11.15 10.57 18.31
CA HIS A 346 11.13 9.46 17.35
C HIS A 346 12.48 9.16 16.67
N SER A 347 13.52 9.97 16.91
CA SER A 347 14.84 9.82 16.26
C SER A 347 15.46 8.42 16.37
N LYS A 348 15.23 7.74 17.51
CA LYS A 348 15.81 6.41 17.77
C LYS A 348 15.01 5.24 17.19
N THR A 349 13.74 5.42 16.86
CA THR A 349 12.86 4.32 16.44
C THR A 349 12.48 4.38 14.97
N LEU A 350 12.55 5.56 14.36
CA LEU A 350 12.12 5.80 12.99
C LEU A 350 13.03 5.06 12.00
N THR A 351 12.43 4.16 11.22
CA THR A 351 13.08 3.42 10.13
C THR A 351 12.71 3.96 8.75
N ARG A 352 11.51 4.54 8.59
CA ARG A 352 11.08 5.10 7.31
C ARG A 352 10.41 6.45 7.52
N LEU A 353 10.85 7.44 6.74
CA LEU A 353 10.30 8.78 6.74
C LEU A 353 9.98 9.19 5.32
N ASN A 354 8.73 9.54 5.06
CA ASN A 354 8.27 10.02 3.77
C ASN A 354 7.64 11.42 3.95
N LEU A 355 8.23 12.42 3.34
CA LEU A 355 7.82 13.81 3.46
C LEU A 355 7.52 14.36 2.07
N ILE A 356 6.57 13.77 1.33
CA ILE A 356 6.25 14.21 -0.05
C ILE A 356 5.67 15.62 -0.02
N SER A 357 6.18 16.53 -0.85
CA SER A 357 5.69 17.91 -1.00
C SER A 357 5.50 18.69 0.30
N PRO A 358 6.45 18.68 1.25
CA PRO A 358 6.31 19.51 2.43
C PRO A 358 6.36 20.98 2.01
N SER A 359 5.67 21.86 2.72
CA SER A 359 5.64 23.28 2.33
C SER A 359 7.02 23.94 2.44
N TYR A 360 7.91 23.44 3.31
CA TYR A 360 9.19 24.09 3.64
C TYR A 360 10.35 23.13 3.97
N PRO A 361 10.60 22.03 3.25
CA PRO A 361 11.84 21.29 3.48
C PRO A 361 13.03 22.20 3.20
N THR A 362 14.00 22.21 4.10
CA THR A 362 15.29 22.88 3.88
C THR A 362 16.42 21.84 3.91
N GLY A 363 17.52 22.12 3.21
CA GLY A 363 18.71 21.26 3.30
C GLY A 363 19.26 21.12 4.73
N ARG A 364 18.98 22.09 5.61
CA ARG A 364 19.26 22.00 7.05
C ARG A 364 18.46 20.87 7.71
N MET A 365 17.16 20.78 7.43
CA MET A 365 16.30 19.76 8.03
C MET A 365 16.76 18.35 7.67
N VAL A 366 17.11 18.13 6.40
CA VAL A 366 17.64 16.84 5.94
C VAL A 366 18.94 16.46 6.64
N ARG A 367 19.85 17.43 6.83
CA ARG A 367 21.09 17.21 7.59
C ARG A 367 20.81 16.85 9.04
N VAL A 368 19.83 17.49 9.67
CA VAL A 368 19.41 17.14 11.04
C VAL A 368 18.84 15.72 11.09
N LEU A 369 17.95 15.35 10.16
CA LEU A 369 17.39 14.00 10.06
C LEU A 369 18.49 12.94 9.89
N LEU A 370 19.40 13.15 8.93
CA LEU A 370 20.52 12.24 8.67
C LEU A 370 21.57 12.20 9.78
N GLY A 371 21.66 13.26 10.59
CA GLY A 371 22.57 13.36 11.72
C GLY A 371 22.04 12.72 13.01
N ASN A 372 20.72 12.59 13.15
CA ASN A 372 20.09 12.17 14.42
C ASN A 372 19.30 10.85 14.30
N CYS A 373 18.84 10.45 13.11
CA CYS A 373 18.07 9.22 12.92
C CYS A 373 18.97 8.05 12.50
N GLU A 374 19.64 7.41 13.45
CA GLU A 374 20.61 6.31 13.20
C GLU A 374 19.98 5.07 12.55
N ASN A 375 18.69 4.82 12.82
CA ASN A 375 17.96 3.65 12.34
C ASN A 375 17.18 3.92 11.04
N LEU A 376 17.32 5.10 10.45
CA LEU A 376 16.57 5.46 9.24
C LEU A 376 17.08 4.64 8.04
N GLU A 377 16.20 3.82 7.48
CA GLU A 377 16.45 2.97 6.31
C GLU A 377 15.93 3.61 5.02
N SER A 378 14.87 4.41 5.10
CA SER A 378 14.24 5.05 3.94
C SER A 378 13.89 6.50 4.26
N LEU A 379 14.35 7.42 3.41
CA LEU A 379 13.99 8.84 3.46
C LEU A 379 13.53 9.29 2.07
N CYS A 380 12.24 9.58 1.93
CA CYS A 380 11.60 9.86 0.65
C CYS A 380 10.78 11.17 0.66
N GLY A 381 10.48 11.68 -0.54
CA GLY A 381 9.51 12.75 -0.78
C GLY A 381 10.03 14.17 -0.58
N LEU A 382 11.28 14.32 -0.17
CA LEU A 382 11.85 15.63 0.11
C LEU A 382 12.00 16.45 -1.17
N GLU A 383 11.26 17.55 -1.24
CA GLU A 383 11.30 18.50 -2.34
C GLU A 383 12.37 19.57 -2.11
N LEU A 384 13.58 19.35 -2.62
CA LEU A 384 14.73 20.20 -2.30
C LEU A 384 15.58 20.54 -3.52
N PRO A 385 16.03 21.79 -3.66
CA PRO A 385 17.11 22.12 -4.59
C PRO A 385 18.36 21.31 -4.23
N ILE A 386 19.06 20.77 -5.23
CA ILE A 386 20.32 20.04 -5.00
C ILE A 386 21.39 20.90 -4.31
N SER A 387 21.32 22.23 -4.53
CA SER A 387 22.19 23.22 -3.87
C SER A 387 22.02 23.23 -2.34
N ASP A 388 20.84 22.92 -1.81
CA ASP A 388 20.60 22.88 -0.37
C ASP A 388 21.25 21.68 0.31
N LEU A 389 21.50 20.59 -0.43
CA LEU A 389 22.25 19.43 0.08
C LEU A 389 23.76 19.71 0.19
N THR A 390 24.26 20.72 -0.52
CA THR A 390 25.68 21.06 -0.58
C THR A 390 26.07 22.22 0.32
N ARG A 391 25.18 23.21 0.49
CA ARG A 391 25.41 24.38 1.34
C ARG A 391 25.76 23.94 2.77
N CYS A 392 26.99 24.26 3.20
CA CYS A 392 27.40 24.19 4.60
C CYS A 392 27.21 25.60 5.16
N ASP A 393 25.99 25.94 5.60
CA ASP A 393 25.62 27.28 6.08
C ASP A 393 26.48 27.79 7.27
N ASP A 394 27.23 26.89 7.91
CA ASP A 394 28.17 27.22 8.99
C ASP A 394 29.36 28.08 8.54
N LEU A 395 29.56 28.27 7.23
CA LEU A 395 30.63 29.12 6.68
C LEU A 395 30.37 30.63 6.88
N GLN A 396 29.12 31.06 7.10
CA GLN A 396 28.82 32.49 7.25
C GLN A 396 29.17 33.06 8.63
N HIS A 397 29.42 32.22 9.64
CA HIS A 397 29.72 32.68 11.00
C HIS A 397 31.23 32.82 11.32
N GLY A 398 32.11 32.80 10.32
CA GLY A 398 33.50 33.28 10.44
C GLY A 398 34.41 32.54 11.44
N ARG A 399 33.96 31.44 12.05
CA ARG A 399 34.81 30.57 12.87
C ARG A 399 35.09 29.29 12.08
N GLY A 400 36.37 29.09 11.75
CA GLY A 400 36.87 28.05 10.85
C GLY A 400 36.54 26.62 11.26
N CYS A 401 35.33 26.16 10.94
CA CYS A 401 34.92 24.76 10.99
C CYS A 401 35.12 24.07 9.62
N LEU A 402 36.33 24.16 9.05
CA LEU A 402 36.70 23.40 7.84
C LEU A 402 36.89 21.89 8.09
N GLY A 403 36.70 21.41 9.32
CA GLY A 403 37.01 20.01 9.69
C GLY A 403 35.81 19.14 10.10
N ARG A 404 34.59 19.68 10.19
CA ARG A 404 33.42 18.92 10.68
C ARG A 404 32.12 19.27 9.95
N CYS A 405 32.14 19.49 8.63
CA CYS A 405 30.87 19.40 7.88
C CYS A 405 30.33 17.97 8.13
N HIS A 406 29.22 17.91 8.86
CA HIS A 406 28.70 16.75 9.57
C HIS A 406 28.73 15.47 8.73
N LEU A 407 29.50 14.48 9.18
CA LEU A 407 29.38 13.11 8.72
C LEU A 407 27.92 12.68 8.91
N TRP A 408 27.29 12.22 7.84
CA TRP A 408 25.97 11.64 7.95
C TRP A 408 26.07 10.39 8.83
N VAL A 409 25.39 10.42 9.97
CA VAL A 409 25.42 9.36 10.98
C VAL A 409 24.47 8.23 10.60
N CYS A 410 23.53 8.48 9.69
CA CYS A 410 22.61 7.49 9.15
C CYS A 410 23.34 6.41 8.31
N THR A 411 23.96 5.45 9.00
CA THR A 411 24.67 4.33 8.37
C THR A 411 23.72 3.31 7.75
N ASN A 412 22.44 3.34 8.14
CA ASN A 412 21.42 2.37 7.76
C ASN A 412 20.59 2.76 6.53
N LEU A 413 20.83 3.95 5.97
CA LEU A 413 20.04 4.44 4.84
C LEU A 413 20.21 3.53 3.62
N GLN A 414 19.12 2.92 3.20
CA GLN A 414 19.02 2.02 2.05
C GLN A 414 18.28 2.67 0.89
N GLU A 415 17.33 3.55 1.16
CA GLU A 415 16.50 4.21 0.15
C GLU A 415 16.51 5.73 0.35
N TRP A 416 16.76 6.45 -0.74
CA TRP A 416 16.77 7.91 -0.77
C TRP A 416 15.91 8.43 -1.92
N GLY A 417 14.81 9.10 -1.58
CA GLY A 417 13.92 9.74 -2.53
C GLY A 417 13.93 11.26 -2.35
N VAL A 418 14.52 11.97 -3.31
CA VAL A 418 14.52 13.44 -3.33
C VAL A 418 13.97 13.94 -4.65
N ASP A 419 13.10 14.92 -4.54
CA ASP A 419 12.52 15.63 -5.66
C ASP A 419 13.42 16.84 -5.92
N ILE A 420 14.23 16.74 -6.98
CA ILE A 420 15.28 17.73 -7.27
C ILE A 420 14.63 18.88 -8.04
N ASP A 421 14.68 20.09 -7.47
CA ASP A 421 14.32 21.30 -8.21
C ASP A 421 15.42 21.67 -9.21
N ASN A 422 14.98 21.91 -10.45
CA ASN A 422 15.79 22.02 -11.65
C ASN A 422 15.83 23.46 -12.18
N ASN A 423 15.80 24.44 -11.29
CA ASN A 423 16.11 25.82 -11.65
C ASN A 423 17.65 25.96 -11.89
N VAL A 424 18.15 25.20 -12.88
CA VAL A 424 19.56 24.89 -13.17
C VAL A 424 20.27 26.00 -13.95
N ASP A 425 19.66 27.15 -14.20
CA ASP A 425 20.41 28.23 -14.86
C ASP A 425 21.54 28.78 -13.96
N ASP A 426 21.48 28.55 -12.64
CA ASP A 426 22.45 29.05 -11.65
C ASP A 426 23.14 27.99 -10.78
N CYS A 427 22.93 26.68 -11.03
CA CYS A 427 23.61 25.64 -10.23
C CYS A 427 24.91 25.20 -10.93
N PRO A 428 26.11 25.59 -10.45
CA PRO A 428 27.35 25.12 -11.04
C PRO A 428 27.48 23.60 -10.84
N SER A 429 27.96 22.90 -11.88
CA SER A 429 28.16 21.44 -11.90
C SER A 429 28.99 20.89 -10.73
N SER A 430 29.78 21.75 -10.07
CA SER A 430 30.51 21.44 -8.86
C SER A 430 29.61 21.11 -7.65
N LEU A 431 28.41 21.69 -7.53
CA LEU A 431 27.50 21.39 -6.42
C LEU A 431 26.83 20.02 -6.60
N GLU A 432 26.40 19.68 -7.81
CA GLU A 432 25.85 18.35 -8.08
C GLU A 432 26.87 17.26 -7.74
N LEU A 433 28.12 17.46 -8.17
CA LEU A 433 29.24 16.57 -7.84
C LEU A 433 29.42 16.40 -6.33
N VAL A 434 29.40 17.47 -5.55
CA VAL A 434 29.52 17.41 -4.08
C VAL A 434 28.33 16.70 -3.45
N ALA A 435 27.11 16.91 -3.95
CA ALA A 435 25.91 16.23 -3.44
C ALA A 435 26.01 14.72 -3.66
N PHE A 436 26.38 14.28 -4.86
CA PHE A 436 26.57 12.86 -5.16
C PHE A 436 27.78 12.26 -4.46
N GLU A 437 28.86 13.03 -4.27
CA GLU A 437 29.99 12.59 -3.47
C GLU A 437 29.56 12.35 -2.01
N ARG A 438 28.74 13.22 -1.42
CA ARG A 438 28.18 12.98 -0.08
C ARG A 438 27.26 11.77 -0.07
N LEU A 439 26.36 11.66 -1.05
CA LEU A 439 25.50 10.48 -1.21
C LEU A 439 26.32 9.20 -1.32
N SER A 440 27.50 9.23 -1.93
CA SER A 440 28.43 8.10 -2.06
C SER A 440 29.10 7.65 -0.75
N THR A 441 28.91 8.37 0.37
CA THR A 441 29.40 7.97 1.71
C THR A 441 28.49 7.02 2.54
N LEU A 442 27.15 7.15 2.47
CA LEU A 442 26.10 6.17 2.88
C LEU A 442 26.23 4.68 2.40
N SER A 443 27.25 3.94 2.83
CA SER A 443 27.59 2.59 2.32
C SER A 443 26.46 1.55 2.09
N ARG A 444 25.30 1.69 2.76
CA ARG A 444 24.14 0.79 2.62
C ARG A 444 23.08 1.23 1.62
N LEU A 445 23.27 2.36 0.92
CA LEU A 445 22.30 2.85 -0.05
C LEU A 445 22.16 1.87 -1.22
N LYS A 446 20.93 1.42 -1.44
CA LYS A 446 20.54 0.48 -2.50
C LYS A 446 19.62 1.11 -3.53
N ALA A 447 18.81 2.08 -3.14
CA ALA A 447 17.81 2.70 -3.98
C ALA A 447 17.94 4.23 -3.97
N ILE A 448 17.97 4.83 -5.15
CA ILE A 448 17.85 6.29 -5.33
C ILE A 448 16.64 6.56 -6.21
N ILE A 449 15.72 7.39 -5.70
CA ILE A 449 14.50 7.80 -6.39
C ILE A 449 14.61 9.31 -6.65
N LEU A 450 14.73 9.69 -7.91
CA LEU A 450 14.74 11.09 -8.32
C LEU A 450 13.41 11.41 -9.00
N LYS A 451 12.63 12.32 -8.42
CA LYS A 451 11.40 12.82 -9.04
C LYS A 451 11.53 14.31 -9.37
N PRO A 452 10.73 14.83 -10.31
CA PRO A 452 10.72 16.24 -10.61
C PRO A 452 9.96 17.03 -9.53
N TYR A 453 10.56 18.13 -9.06
CA TYR A 453 9.91 19.07 -8.13
C TYR A 453 8.64 19.72 -8.71
N SER A 454 8.55 19.91 -10.03
CA SER A 454 7.37 20.50 -10.65
C SER A 454 7.16 20.06 -12.09
N SER A 455 5.91 19.74 -12.44
CA SER A 455 5.47 19.48 -13.82
C SER A 455 5.63 20.70 -14.74
N LYS A 456 5.87 21.89 -14.18
CA LYS A 456 6.01 23.14 -14.94
C LYS A 456 7.39 23.34 -15.56
N HIS A 457 8.45 22.75 -14.99
CA HIS A 457 9.80 22.90 -15.51
C HIS A 457 10.17 21.71 -16.39
N LYS A 458 10.24 21.94 -17.71
CA LYS A 458 10.53 20.89 -18.72
C LYS A 458 12.02 20.62 -18.96
N LYS A 459 12.92 21.15 -18.12
CA LYS A 459 14.37 21.00 -18.34
C LYS A 459 14.82 19.60 -17.91
N GLN A 460 15.47 18.90 -18.83
CA GLN A 460 16.06 17.58 -18.58
C GLN A 460 17.24 17.73 -17.61
N ILE A 461 17.31 16.86 -16.58
CA ILE A 461 18.53 16.72 -15.78
C ILE A 461 19.59 16.12 -16.70
N ARG A 462 20.78 16.73 -16.72
CA ARG A 462 21.93 16.14 -17.41
C ARG A 462 22.58 15.17 -16.43
N PHE A 463 22.56 13.89 -16.76
CA PHE A 463 23.22 12.85 -15.97
C PHE A 463 24.57 12.42 -16.56
N GLN A 464 25.10 13.16 -17.54
CA GLN A 464 26.38 12.83 -18.17
C GLN A 464 27.56 13.01 -17.22
N LEU A 465 28.65 12.31 -17.54
CA LEU A 465 29.97 12.37 -16.90
C LEU A 465 30.32 13.78 -16.42
N GLY A 466 30.64 13.91 -15.13
CA GLY A 466 31.02 15.19 -14.49
C GLY A 466 29.94 15.80 -13.60
N CYS A 467 28.71 15.26 -13.62
CA CYS A 467 27.64 15.69 -12.72
C CYS A 467 27.59 14.87 -11.43
N GLY A 468 28.46 13.87 -11.25
CA GLY A 468 28.69 13.16 -9.99
C GLY A 468 27.98 11.82 -9.80
N LEU A 469 27.07 11.43 -10.70
CA LEU A 469 26.42 10.11 -10.62
C LEU A 469 27.45 8.96 -10.73
N GLU A 470 28.53 9.16 -11.49
CA GLU A 470 29.67 8.25 -11.56
C GLU A 470 30.35 8.01 -10.20
N GLN A 471 30.28 8.97 -9.26
CA GLN A 471 30.82 8.80 -7.91
C GLN A 471 30.03 7.76 -7.12
N LEU A 472 28.73 7.61 -7.40
CA LEU A 472 27.90 6.58 -6.80
C LEU A 472 28.33 5.19 -7.27
N GLU A 473 28.64 5.04 -8.55
CA GLU A 473 29.12 3.76 -9.09
C GLU A 473 30.53 3.42 -8.58
N LEU A 474 31.46 4.37 -8.67
CA LEU A 474 32.87 4.16 -8.31
C LEU A 474 33.06 3.79 -6.84
N ARG A 475 32.21 4.32 -5.96
CA ARG A 475 32.30 4.11 -4.52
C ARG A 475 31.33 3.06 -3.99
N ARG A 476 30.36 2.60 -4.79
CA ARG A 476 29.39 1.59 -4.35
C ARG A 476 29.06 0.55 -5.40
N GLY A 477 29.49 -0.67 -5.10
CA GLY A 477 28.92 -1.89 -5.66
C GLY A 477 27.64 -2.37 -4.94
N SER A 478 26.79 -1.45 -4.45
CA SER A 478 25.57 -1.80 -3.69
C SER A 478 24.30 -1.15 -4.21
N LEU A 479 24.38 -0.26 -5.22
CA LEU A 479 23.21 0.39 -5.78
C LEU A 479 22.46 -0.62 -6.68
N GLU A 480 21.28 -1.03 -6.24
CA GLU A 480 20.45 -2.04 -6.89
C GLU A 480 19.29 -1.43 -7.68
N GLU A 481 18.81 -0.25 -7.26
CA GLU A 481 17.66 0.43 -7.84
C GLU A 481 17.94 1.92 -8.10
N LEU A 482 17.56 2.37 -9.29
CA LEU A 482 17.62 3.77 -9.68
C LEU A 482 16.32 4.12 -10.40
N GLN A 483 15.56 5.05 -9.83
CA GLN A 483 14.24 5.44 -10.32
C GLN A 483 14.24 6.91 -10.76
N PHE A 484 13.70 7.17 -11.95
CA PHE A 484 13.58 8.52 -12.52
C PHE A 484 12.19 8.76 -13.14
N ASP A 485 11.81 10.03 -13.36
CA ASP A 485 10.75 10.34 -14.35
C ASP A 485 11.34 10.26 -15.77
N GLN A 486 10.67 9.50 -16.65
CA GLN A 486 11.11 9.32 -18.04
C GLN A 486 11.25 10.61 -18.84
N ARG A 487 10.54 11.68 -18.44
CA ARG A 487 10.56 12.96 -19.16
C ARG A 487 11.89 13.70 -19.01
N TRP A 488 12.73 13.33 -18.04
CA TRP A 488 13.84 14.15 -17.57
C TRP A 488 15.24 13.65 -17.94
N ILE A 489 15.33 12.44 -18.48
CA ILE A 489 16.60 11.81 -18.82
C ILE A 489 16.71 11.64 -20.33
N SER A 490 17.83 12.10 -20.88
CA SER A 490 18.11 11.95 -22.31
C SER A 490 18.26 10.46 -22.68
N ARG A 491 18.13 10.14 -23.97
CA ARG A 491 18.32 8.75 -24.41
C ARG A 491 19.77 8.32 -24.23
N GLU A 492 20.69 9.27 -24.38
CA GLU A 492 22.12 9.12 -24.25
C GLU A 492 22.49 8.80 -22.80
N ASP A 493 21.94 9.56 -21.84
CA ASP A 493 22.14 9.36 -20.41
C ASP A 493 21.57 8.02 -19.97
N TRP A 494 20.40 7.64 -20.49
CA TRP A 494 19.83 6.32 -20.26
C TRP A 494 20.76 5.18 -20.67
N LYS A 495 21.31 5.26 -21.89
CA LYS A 495 22.25 4.25 -22.39
C LYS A 495 23.51 4.22 -21.54
N TRP A 496 24.01 5.39 -21.14
CA TRP A 496 25.17 5.51 -20.28
C TRP A 496 24.91 4.84 -18.93
N ILE A 497 23.81 5.14 -18.23
CA ILE A 497 23.45 4.52 -16.93
C ILE A 497 23.41 2.99 -17.07
N ILE A 498 22.70 2.48 -18.08
CA ILE A 498 22.55 1.03 -18.28
C ILE A 498 23.89 0.36 -18.62
N GLY A 499 24.76 1.02 -19.38
CA GLY A 499 26.08 0.48 -19.73
C GLY A 499 27.10 0.54 -18.59
N THR A 500 26.91 1.50 -17.69
CA THR A 500 27.80 1.84 -16.57
C THR A 500 27.43 0.97 -15.35
N PHE A 501 26.22 1.11 -14.82
CA PHE A 501 25.77 0.43 -13.61
C PHE A 501 25.32 -1.03 -13.84
N LYS A 502 26.29 -1.94 -13.94
CA LYS A 502 26.06 -3.37 -14.20
C LYS A 502 25.27 -4.13 -13.11
N GLN A 503 25.15 -3.54 -11.91
CA GLN A 503 24.51 -4.15 -10.74
C GLN A 503 23.07 -3.68 -10.51
N LEU A 504 22.58 -2.72 -11.31
CA LEU A 504 21.18 -2.32 -11.20
C LEU A 504 20.29 -3.49 -11.59
N ASN A 505 19.48 -3.95 -10.64
CA ASN A 505 18.46 -4.97 -10.86
C ASN A 505 17.17 -4.32 -11.37
N LYS A 506 16.95 -3.05 -11.02
CA LYS A 506 15.72 -2.34 -11.33
C LYS A 506 16.01 -0.90 -11.75
N VAL A 507 15.54 -0.57 -12.93
CA VAL A 507 15.58 0.77 -13.49
C VAL A 507 14.16 1.16 -13.82
N THR A 508 13.53 1.89 -12.90
CA THR A 508 12.12 2.24 -13.04
C THR A 508 12.01 3.63 -13.59
N ALA A 509 11.16 3.78 -14.59
CA ALA A 509 10.93 5.06 -15.20
C ALA A 509 9.43 5.35 -15.19
N CYS A 510 8.99 6.22 -14.26
CA CYS A 510 7.57 6.53 -14.06
C CYS A 510 6.99 7.26 -15.28
N GLN A 511 5.82 6.83 -15.75
CA GLN A 511 5.09 7.45 -16.86
C GLN A 511 3.72 7.94 -16.40
N ASP A 512 3.41 9.20 -16.73
CA ASP A 512 2.06 9.58 -17.15
C ASP A 512 2.00 9.45 -18.68
N TRP A 513 1.00 8.77 -19.24
CA TRP A 513 0.96 8.47 -20.68
C TRP A 513 -0.36 8.83 -21.36
N PRO A 514 -0.29 9.44 -22.57
CA PRO A 514 -0.91 8.75 -23.72
C PRO A 514 -0.02 8.59 -24.99
N ARG A 515 1.27 8.97 -25.04
CA ARG A 515 2.02 8.97 -26.33
C ARG A 515 3.50 8.57 -26.27
N THR A 516 3.84 7.33 -26.67
CA THR A 516 5.11 6.89 -27.33
C THR A 516 5.28 5.34 -27.43
N ALA A 517 4.51 4.66 -28.28
CA ALA A 517 4.70 3.21 -28.55
C ALA A 517 6.14 2.84 -28.99
N ARG A 518 6.85 3.75 -29.68
CA ARG A 518 8.24 3.56 -30.15
C ARG A 518 9.31 3.55 -29.03
N ARG A 519 9.04 4.16 -27.86
CA ARG A 519 10.00 4.14 -26.73
C ARG A 519 9.88 2.87 -25.90
N LEU A 520 8.69 2.28 -25.82
CA LEU A 520 8.47 0.97 -25.18
C LEU A 520 9.22 -0.15 -25.91
N GLU A 521 9.28 -0.07 -27.25
CA GLU A 521 10.05 -1.00 -28.07
C GLU A 521 11.56 -0.85 -27.84
N PHE A 522 12.06 0.37 -27.66
CA PHE A 522 13.47 0.63 -27.30
C PHE A 522 13.85 0.05 -25.92
N LEU A 523 13.02 0.26 -24.89
CA LEU A 523 13.26 -0.29 -23.54
C LEU A 523 13.17 -1.82 -23.52
N ARG A 524 12.22 -2.41 -24.26
CA ARG A 524 12.13 -3.87 -24.45
C ARG A 524 13.36 -4.43 -25.16
N ASN A 525 13.86 -3.76 -26.19
CA ASN A 525 15.05 -4.21 -26.92
C ASN A 525 16.33 -4.13 -26.05
N LEU A 526 16.44 -3.13 -25.17
CA LEU A 526 17.53 -3.05 -24.19
C LEU A 526 17.43 -4.11 -23.08
N SER A 527 16.22 -4.39 -22.58
CA SER A 527 15.95 -5.49 -21.64
C SER A 527 16.38 -6.86 -22.19
N LEU A 528 16.05 -7.12 -23.46
CA LEU A 528 16.43 -8.38 -24.12
C LEU A 528 17.95 -8.54 -24.27
N GLN A 529 18.70 -7.43 -24.34
CA GLN A 529 20.16 -7.43 -24.37
C GLN A 529 20.78 -7.56 -22.97
N ASN A 530 20.15 -6.98 -21.94
CA ASN A 530 20.59 -7.06 -20.55
C ASN A 530 19.63 -7.93 -19.71
N ARG A 531 19.88 -9.26 -19.71
CA ARG A 531 19.07 -10.32 -19.05
C ARG A 531 18.89 -10.22 -17.52
N ARG A 532 19.22 -9.08 -16.89
CA ARG A 532 19.22 -8.88 -15.43
C ARG A 532 18.45 -7.66 -14.94
N ILE A 533 17.90 -6.83 -15.83
CA ILE A 533 17.21 -5.60 -15.44
C ILE A 533 15.70 -5.75 -15.64
N ASP A 534 14.95 -5.72 -14.53
CA ASP A 534 13.50 -5.69 -14.55
C ASP A 534 13.01 -4.27 -14.89
N PHE A 535 12.37 -4.14 -16.06
CA PHE A 535 11.69 -2.92 -16.47
C PHE A 535 10.23 -2.97 -16.04
N ASN A 536 9.93 -2.40 -14.88
CA ASN A 536 8.57 -2.25 -14.40
C ASN A 536 8.02 -0.87 -14.78
N LEU A 537 6.89 -0.85 -15.50
CA LEU A 537 6.10 0.35 -15.72
C LEU A 537 5.02 0.41 -14.64
N VAL A 538 5.19 1.28 -13.66
CA VAL A 538 4.17 1.54 -12.65
C VAL A 538 3.22 2.61 -13.18
N ARG A 539 1.94 2.24 -13.34
CA ARG A 539 0.88 3.20 -13.67
C ARG A 539 0.54 3.97 -12.39
N VAL A 540 0.96 5.23 -12.32
CA VAL A 540 0.48 6.15 -11.28
C VAL A 540 -0.85 6.71 -11.81
N GLY A 541 -1.95 6.44 -11.12
CA GLY A 541 -3.22 7.11 -11.40
C GLY A 541 -3.15 8.48 -10.76
N CYS A 542 -2.99 9.53 -11.57
CA CYS A 542 -3.28 10.91 -11.16
C CYS A 542 -4.80 11.14 -11.15
#